data_AF-A0A366IVK7-F1
#
_entry.id   AF-A0A366IVK7-F1
#
_cell.length_a   1.000
_cell.length_b   1.000
_cell.length_c   1.000
_cell.angle_alpha   90.00
_cell.angle_beta   90.00
_cell.angle_gamma   90.00
#
_symmetry.space_group_name_H-M   'P 1'
#
loop_
_entity.id
_entity.type
_entity.pdbx_description
1 polymer ?
#
loop_
_entity_poly.entity_id
_entity_poly.type
_entity_poly.pdbx_seq_one_letter_code
_entity_poly.pdbx_strand_id
1 'polypeptide(L)'
;MKIINKLLLVSVTLLSPLQVLAIDINQATLCTTTSWKAADNSAKCKEKNKIAFLPTSFGNEQLPIMFIALNCDLRFNVSLTNGGAVCIFKPAETIIEASK
;
A
#
# COMPACT_ATOMS: atom_id res chain seq x y z
N MET A 1 -54.69 -36.78 20.98
CA MET A 1 -53.52 -37.01 21.85
C MET A 1 -52.26 -36.90 21.01
N LYS A 2 -51.36 -35.98 21.40
CA LYS A 2 -49.96 -35.75 20.96
C LYS A 2 -49.67 -35.29 19.51
N ILE A 3 -49.59 -33.97 19.43
CA ILE A 3 -48.80 -33.14 18.50
C ILE A 3 -47.31 -33.52 18.63
N ILE A 4 -46.60 -33.74 17.51
CA ILE A 4 -45.13 -33.70 17.51
C ILE A 4 -44.65 -32.91 16.27
N ASN A 5 -44.14 -31.72 16.56
CA ASN A 5 -43.44 -30.78 15.70
C ASN A 5 -42.31 -31.42 14.90
N LYS A 6 -42.22 -31.07 13.61
CA LYS A 6 -40.93 -30.94 12.92
C LYS A 6 -40.92 -29.63 12.13
N LEU A 7 -40.86 -28.52 12.87
CA LEU A 7 -40.45 -27.23 12.31
C LEU A 7 -38.93 -27.28 12.11
N LEU A 8 -38.51 -27.75 10.95
CA LEU A 8 -37.10 -27.70 10.54
C LEU A 8 -36.83 -26.29 10.01
N LEU A 9 -36.42 -25.40 10.91
CA LEU A 9 -35.87 -24.09 10.57
C LEU A 9 -34.53 -24.29 9.84
N VAL A 10 -34.58 -24.36 8.51
CA VAL A 10 -33.38 -24.25 7.66
C VAL A 10 -33.02 -22.77 7.61
N SER A 11 -32.27 -22.32 8.62
CA SER A 11 -31.58 -21.04 8.56
C SER A 11 -30.45 -21.16 7.55
N VAL A 12 -30.72 -20.76 6.30
CA VAL A 12 -29.67 -20.53 5.29
C VAL A 12 -28.94 -19.28 5.74
N THR A 13 -27.92 -19.47 6.58
CA THR A 13 -26.95 -18.45 6.93
C THR A 13 -26.35 -17.91 5.64
N LEU A 14 -26.44 -16.58 5.47
CA LEU A 14 -25.80 -15.81 4.41
C LEU A 14 -24.29 -16.18 4.29
N LEU A 15 -23.94 -17.14 3.44
CA LEU A 15 -22.59 -17.28 2.90
C LEU A 15 -22.50 -16.40 1.64
N SER A 16 -22.45 -15.10 1.83
CA SER A 16 -21.92 -14.22 0.79
C SER A 16 -20.41 -14.44 0.75
N PRO A 17 -19.81 -14.98 -0.33
CA PRO A 17 -18.36 -15.02 -0.42
C PRO A 17 -17.86 -13.58 -0.39
N LEU A 18 -17.03 -13.26 0.60
CA LEU A 18 -16.35 -11.99 0.69
C LEU A 18 -15.52 -11.85 -0.59
N GLN A 19 -16.00 -11.05 -1.55
CA GLN A 19 -15.25 -10.73 -2.75
C GLN A 19 -14.10 -9.82 -2.32
N VAL A 20 -12.99 -10.43 -1.94
CA VAL A 20 -11.74 -9.71 -1.73
C VAL A 20 -11.38 -9.12 -3.09
N LEU A 21 -11.54 -7.80 -3.24
CA LEU A 21 -11.09 -7.07 -4.42
C LEU A 21 -9.57 -7.29 -4.53
N ALA A 22 -9.17 -8.17 -5.44
CA ALA A 22 -7.76 -8.37 -5.76
C ALA A 22 -7.22 -7.04 -6.32
N ILE A 23 -6.41 -6.33 -5.54
CA ILE A 23 -5.67 -5.17 -6.02
C ILE A 23 -4.61 -5.71 -6.97
N ASP A 24 -4.77 -5.41 -8.26
CA ASP A 24 -3.77 -5.73 -9.27
C ASP A 24 -2.54 -4.84 -9.10
N ILE A 25 -1.46 -5.40 -8.58
CA ILE A 25 -0.15 -4.74 -8.42
C ILE A 25 0.69 -5.10 -9.63
N ASN A 26 1.17 -4.09 -10.35
CA ASN A 26 2.03 -4.31 -11.49
C ASN A 26 3.47 -4.65 -11.04
N GLN A 27 3.80 -5.94 -11.11
CA GLN A 27 5.13 -6.44 -10.80
C GLN A 27 6.14 -6.34 -11.96
N ALA A 28 5.71 -6.03 -13.17
CA ALA A 28 6.61 -5.94 -14.33
C ALA A 28 7.29 -4.58 -14.46
N THR A 29 6.75 -3.52 -13.84
CA THR A 29 7.25 -2.15 -14.01
C THR A 29 7.88 -1.61 -12.72
N LEU A 30 9.05 -0.98 -12.87
CA LEU A 30 9.77 -0.26 -11.82
C LEU A 30 9.94 1.21 -12.21
N CYS A 31 9.52 2.12 -11.34
CA CYS A 31 9.86 3.55 -11.43
C CYS A 31 11.09 3.83 -10.57
N THR A 32 12.16 4.40 -11.11
CA THR A 32 13.35 4.79 -10.33
C THR A 32 13.36 6.29 -10.12
N THR A 33 13.72 6.75 -8.92
CA THR A 33 13.80 8.17 -8.60
C THR A 33 14.96 8.48 -7.66
N THR A 34 15.50 9.69 -7.76
CA THR A 34 16.46 10.25 -6.82
C THR A 34 15.81 11.25 -5.85
N SER A 35 14.50 11.49 -5.97
CA SER A 35 13.74 12.38 -5.08
C SER A 35 12.87 11.60 -4.10
N TRP A 36 12.95 11.98 -2.84
CA TRP A 36 12.11 11.44 -1.77
C TRP A 36 10.71 12.08 -1.75
N LYS A 37 10.49 13.20 -2.46
CA LYS A 37 9.23 13.96 -2.43
C LYS A 37 8.17 13.32 -3.32
N ALA A 38 6.94 13.19 -2.79
CA ALA A 38 5.80 12.67 -3.55
C ALA A 38 5.52 13.45 -4.84
N ALA A 39 5.49 14.79 -4.75
CA ALA A 39 5.16 15.66 -5.87
C ALA A 39 6.06 15.45 -7.11
N ASP A 40 7.35 15.19 -6.90
CA ASP A 40 8.31 14.96 -7.98
C ASP A 40 8.09 13.62 -8.69
N ASN A 41 7.49 12.66 -7.99
CA ASN A 41 7.26 11.29 -8.42
C ASN A 41 5.85 11.09 -9.00
N SER A 42 4.83 11.76 -8.47
CA SER A 42 3.43 11.61 -8.91
C SER A 42 3.21 12.00 -10.38
N ALA A 43 4.05 12.88 -10.95
CA ALA A 43 3.99 13.23 -12.37
C ALA A 43 4.66 12.19 -13.30
N LYS A 44 5.44 11.25 -12.77
CA LYS A 44 6.33 10.36 -13.53
C LYS A 44 6.06 8.88 -13.28
N CYS A 45 5.64 8.52 -12.07
CA CYS A 45 5.37 7.16 -11.65
C CYS A 45 3.86 6.90 -11.66
N LYS A 46 3.48 5.67 -12.00
CA LYS A 46 2.08 5.21 -11.97
C LYS A 46 1.80 4.46 -10.68
N GLU A 47 0.69 4.76 -10.02
CA GLU A 47 0.25 4.03 -8.82
C GLU A 47 0.20 2.52 -9.09
N LYS A 48 0.45 1.72 -8.03
CA LYS A 48 0.49 0.25 -8.05
C LYS A 48 1.68 -0.36 -8.81
N ASN A 49 2.55 0.42 -9.43
CA ASN A 49 3.87 -0.05 -9.87
C ASN A 49 4.85 -0.07 -8.69
N LYS A 50 5.98 -0.78 -8.84
CA LYS A 50 7.10 -0.60 -7.91
C LYS A 50 7.74 0.77 -8.11
N ILE A 51 8.22 1.38 -7.03
CA ILE A 51 9.08 2.55 -7.04
C ILE A 51 10.35 2.28 -6.22
N ALA A 52 11.50 2.70 -6.74
CA ALA A 52 12.80 2.61 -6.07
C ALA A 52 13.42 4.01 -5.91
N PHE A 53 13.73 4.37 -4.68
CA PHE A 53 14.48 5.56 -4.32
C PHE A 53 15.97 5.24 -4.23
N LEU A 54 16.75 5.90 -5.09
CA LEU A 54 18.18 5.75 -5.25
C LEU A 54 18.83 7.15 -5.15
N PRO A 55 19.06 7.69 -3.94
CA PRO A 55 19.64 9.02 -3.76
C PRO A 55 21.03 9.13 -4.39
N THR A 56 21.38 10.34 -4.83
CA THR A 56 22.69 10.63 -5.46
C THR A 56 23.85 10.66 -4.47
N SER A 57 23.56 10.72 -3.17
CA SER A 57 24.54 10.68 -2.09
C SER A 57 24.06 9.83 -0.93
N PHE A 58 24.99 9.10 -0.31
CA PHE A 58 24.78 8.38 0.95
C PHE A 58 24.95 9.31 2.15
N GLY A 59 24.38 8.92 3.30
CA GLY A 59 24.63 9.60 4.59
C GLY A 59 23.46 10.38 5.17
N ASN A 60 22.30 10.39 4.52
CA ASN A 60 21.06 10.91 5.10
C ASN A 60 20.00 9.79 5.19
N GLU A 61 20.08 9.04 6.29
CA GLU A 61 19.20 7.90 6.59
C GLU A 61 17.72 8.32 6.79
N GLN A 62 17.46 9.61 6.99
CA GLN A 62 16.09 10.12 7.07
C GLN A 62 15.42 10.18 5.69
N LEU A 63 16.18 10.30 4.59
CA LEU A 63 15.58 10.41 3.26
C LEU A 63 14.86 9.13 2.82
N PRO A 64 15.43 7.91 2.98
CA PRO A 64 14.68 6.68 2.69
C PRO A 64 13.39 6.56 3.50
N ILE A 65 13.41 6.95 4.78
CA ILE A 65 12.19 6.95 5.62
C ILE A 65 11.16 7.95 5.12
N MET A 66 11.58 9.17 4.79
CA MET A 66 10.69 10.19 4.22
C MET A 66 10.13 9.78 2.87
N PHE A 67 10.95 9.16 2.03
CA PHE A 67 10.50 8.58 0.77
C PHE A 67 9.42 7.53 1.02
N ILE A 68 9.65 6.61 1.96
CA ILE A 68 8.69 5.57 2.31
C ILE A 68 7.36 6.17 2.76
N ALA A 69 7.39 7.11 3.70
CA ALA A 69 6.20 7.75 4.23
C ALA A 69 5.39 8.51 3.15
N LEU A 70 6.06 9.10 2.17
CA LEU A 70 5.41 9.94 1.16
C LEU A 70 5.04 9.22 -0.13
N ASN A 71 5.63 8.06 -0.44
CA ASN A 71 5.49 7.41 -1.75
C ASN A 71 4.97 5.98 -1.67
N CYS A 72 4.99 5.34 -0.51
CA CYS A 72 4.73 3.91 -0.40
C CYS A 72 3.35 3.57 0.16
N ASP A 73 2.74 2.53 -0.43
CA ASP A 73 1.62 1.84 0.19
C ASP A 73 2.13 0.91 1.30
N LEU A 74 2.04 1.36 2.56
CA LEU A 74 2.52 0.63 3.73
C LEU A 74 1.66 -0.58 4.11
N ARG A 75 0.60 -0.88 3.35
CA ARG A 75 -0.12 -2.16 3.48
C ARG A 75 0.67 -3.31 2.86
N PHE A 76 1.68 -3.02 2.05
CA PHE A 76 2.57 -4.00 1.43
C PHE A 76 3.99 -3.91 2.00
N ASN A 77 4.79 -4.93 1.70
CA ASN A 77 6.19 -4.98 2.14
C ASN A 77 7.01 -3.82 1.55
N VAL A 78 7.93 -3.32 2.37
CA VAL A 78 8.93 -2.32 2.00
C VAL A 78 10.31 -2.96 2.15
N SER A 79 11.18 -2.77 1.14
CA SER A 79 12.60 -3.08 1.25
C SER A 79 13.36 -1.79 1.52
N LEU A 80 14.08 -1.73 2.65
CA LEU A 80 14.80 -0.55 3.11
C LEU A 80 16.26 -0.91 3.37
N THR A 81 17.15 -0.01 2.95
CA THR A 81 18.58 -0.02 3.29
C THR A 81 19.02 1.39 3.67
N ASN A 82 20.25 1.54 4.17
CA ASN A 82 20.83 2.87 4.41
C ASN A 82 21.02 3.67 3.11
N GLY A 83 20.99 3.01 1.95
CA GLY A 83 21.22 3.60 0.64
C GLY A 83 19.98 3.90 -0.17
N GLY A 84 18.77 3.56 0.29
CA GLY A 84 17.56 3.68 -0.52
C GLY A 84 16.44 2.76 -0.07
N ALA A 85 15.32 2.84 -0.78
CA ALA A 85 14.11 2.07 -0.45
C ALA A 85 13.33 1.67 -1.71
N VAL A 86 12.62 0.55 -1.63
CA VAL A 86 11.74 0.04 -2.70
C VAL A 86 10.39 -0.38 -2.11
N CYS A 87 9.31 -0.01 -2.77
CA CYS A 87 7.94 -0.32 -2.35
C CYS A 87 6.93 -0.24 -3.50
N ILE A 88 5.65 -0.47 -3.19
CA ILE A 88 4.55 -0.20 -4.12
C ILE A 88 4.17 1.28 -4.05
N PHE A 89 4.12 1.93 -5.20
CA PHE A 89 3.86 3.37 -5.28
C PHE A 89 2.40 3.69 -4.97
N LYS A 90 2.21 4.47 -3.90
CA LYS A 90 0.97 5.13 -3.51
C LYS A 90 1.33 6.45 -2.81
N PRO A 91 1.40 7.57 -3.54
CA PRO A 91 1.87 8.83 -2.98
C PRO A 91 0.89 9.41 -1.97
N ALA A 92 1.42 10.09 -0.95
CA ALA A 92 0.63 10.90 -0.04
C ALA A 92 0.03 12.11 -0.77
N GLU A 93 -1.27 12.33 -0.60
CA GLU A 93 -1.99 13.46 -1.21
C GLU A 93 -1.94 14.71 -0.34
N THR A 94 -1.95 14.53 0.98
CA THR A 94 -1.97 15.61 1.97
C THR A 94 -0.95 15.32 3.07
N ILE A 95 -0.18 16.34 3.46
CA ILE A 95 0.75 16.28 4.59
C ILE A 95 0.16 17.15 5.70
N ILE A 96 -0.02 16.57 6.88
CA ILE A 96 -0.50 17.27 8.07
C ILE A 96 0.68 17.37 9.03
N GLU A 97 1.11 18.59 9.32
CA GLU A 97 2.13 18.84 10.35
C GLU A 97 1.48 18.80 11.73
N ALA A 98 2.11 18.11 12.67
CA ALA A 98 1.64 18.08 14.05
C ALA A 98 1.74 19.48 14.65
N SER A 99 0.64 19.97 15.23
CA SER A 99 0.64 21.18 16.05
C SER A 99 1.62 21.02 17.21
N LYS A 100 2.45 22.05 17.42
CA LYS A 100 3.45 22.10 18.50
C LYS A 100 2.80 22.09 19.89
#